data_AF-G5GMC5-F1
#
_entry.id   AF-G5GMC5-F1
#
_cell.length_a   1.000
_cell.length_b   1.000
_cell.length_c   1.000
_cell.angle_alpha   90.00
_cell.angle_beta   90.00
_cell.angle_gamma   90.00
#
_symmetry.space_group_name_H-M   'P 1'
#
loop_
_entity.id
_entity.type
_entity.pdbx_description
1 polymer ?
#
loop_
_entity_poly.entity_id
_entity_poly.type
_entity_poly.pdbx_seq_one_letter_code
_entity_poly.pdbx_strand_id
1 'polypeptide(L)' 'MMEKITYKYNPSDYDEMLCEYMTAFYRAYEEKNRVFMISEMGHLFSETKYAMKEGDISSSDREEMLTYFGELLYA' A
#
# COMPACT_ATOMS: atom_id res chain seq x y z
N MET A 1 -1.53 -25.87 0.41
CA MET A 1 -1.27 -24.90 -0.66
C MET A 1 -1.66 -23.56 -0.10
N MET A 2 -0.71 -22.63 0.06
CA MET A 2 -1.02 -21.28 0.51
C MET A 2 -1.68 -20.58 -0.67
N GLU A 3 -2.89 -20.02 -0.48
CA GLU A 3 -3.48 -19.14 -1.49
C GLU A 3 -2.47 -18.03 -1.78
N LYS A 4 -2.06 -17.90 -3.05
CA LYS A 4 -1.35 -16.70 -3.47
C LYS A 4 -2.36 -15.57 -3.40
N ILE A 5 -2.29 -14.79 -2.33
CA ILE A 5 -3.07 -13.56 -2.20
C ILE A 5 -2.69 -12.70 -3.40
N THR A 6 -3.67 -12.43 -4.26
CA THR A 6 -3.48 -11.53 -5.39
C THR A 6 -3.90 -10.15 -4.91
N TYR A 7 -2.94 -9.27 -4.70
CA TYR A 7 -3.21 -7.90 -4.26
C TYR A 7 -3.78 -7.06 -5.41
N LYS A 8 -4.70 -6.15 -5.09
CA LYS A 8 -5.33 -5.27 -6.07
C LYS A 8 -4.34 -4.29 -6.69
N TYR A 9 -3.42 -3.77 -5.88
CA TYR A 9 -2.40 -2.83 -6.30
C TYR A 9 -1.04 -3.53 -6.30
N ASN A 10 -0.51 -3.83 -7.48
CA ASN A 10 0.78 -4.48 -7.61
C ASN A 10 1.91 -3.45 -7.41
N PRO A 11 2.84 -3.64 -6.46
CA PRO A 11 3.92 -2.67 -6.21
C PRO A 11 4.72 -2.31 -7.47
N SER A 12 4.89 -3.25 -8.40
CA SER A 12 5.66 -3.04 -9.64
C SER A 12 5.03 -2.06 -10.63
N ASP A 13 3.78 -1.66 -10.41
CA ASP A 13 3.09 -0.67 -11.25
C ASP A 13 3.38 0.78 -10.80
N TYR A 14 4.16 0.97 -9.74
CA TYR A 14 4.43 2.27 -9.11
C TYR A 14 5.93 2.56 -8.97
N ASP A 15 6.27 3.83 -8.80
CA ASP A 15 7.64 4.31 -8.61
C ASP A 15 8.34 3.69 -7.39
N GLU A 16 9.68 3.73 -7.41
CA GLU A 16 10.57 3.03 -6.47
C GLU A 16 10.13 3.17 -4.99
N MET A 17 9.88 4.40 -4.51
CA MET A 17 9.46 4.63 -3.11
C MET A 17 8.08 4.02 -2.79
N LEU A 18 7.08 4.21 -3.66
CA LEU A 18 5.73 3.70 -3.44
C LEU A 18 5.70 2.17 -3.57
N CYS A 19 6.44 1.62 -4.54
CA CYS A 19 6.69 0.20 -4.70
C CYS A 19 7.32 -0.41 -3.43
N GLU A 20 8.34 0.23 -2.85
CA GLU A 20 9.00 -0.24 -1.63
C GLU A 20 8.03 -0.31 -0.45
N TYR A 21 7.26 0.75 -0.19
CA TYR A 21 6.32 0.77 0.94
C TYR A 21 5.13 -0.17 0.74
N MET A 22 4.63 -0.33 -0.49
CA MET A 22 3.61 -1.34 -0.78
C MET A 22 4.12 -2.76 -0.54
N THR A 23 5.35 -3.04 -0.99
CA THR A 23 6.01 -4.34 -0.77
C THR A 23 6.23 -4.61 0.72
N ALA A 24 6.70 -3.62 1.47
CA ALA A 24 6.91 -3.69 2.90
C ALA A 24 5.59 -3.92 3.66
N PHE A 25 4.52 -3.23 3.27
CA PHE A 25 3.19 -3.45 3.84
C PHE A 25 2.69 -4.88 3.60
N TYR A 26 2.78 -5.39 2.37
CA TYR A 26 2.31 -6.74 2.04
C TYR A 26 3.11 -7.81 2.77
N ARG A 27 4.43 -7.66 2.87
CA ARG A 27 5.26 -8.54 3.67
C ARG A 27 4.82 -8.56 5.13
N ALA A 28 4.56 -7.39 5.71
CA ALA A 28 4.09 -7.30 7.10
C ALA A 28 2.69 -7.90 7.29
N TYR A 29 1.82 -7.78 6.29
CA TYR A 29 0.52 -8.43 6.28
C TYR A 29 0.64 -9.95 6.29
N GLU A 30 1.48 -10.53 5.42
CA GLU A 30 1.74 -11.98 5.38
C GLU A 30 2.38 -12.49 6.67
N GLU A 31 3.28 -11.70 7.27
CA GLU A 31 3.92 -11.99 8.57
C GLU A 31 3.00 -11.73 9.77
N LYS A 32 1.78 -11.21 9.56
CA LYS A 32 0.83 -10.79 10.61
C LYS A 32 1.43 -9.76 11.58
N ASN A 33 2.38 -8.95 11.11
CA ASN A 33 3.06 -7.92 11.89
C ASN A 33 2.31 -6.59 11.83
N ARG A 34 1.24 -6.50 12.63
CA ARG A 34 0.36 -5.33 12.63
C ARG A 34 1.04 -4.01 12.99
N VAL A 35 2.04 -4.02 13.88
CA VAL A 35 2.77 -2.81 14.26
C VAL A 35 3.51 -2.24 13.05
N PHE A 36 4.15 -3.11 12.26
CA PHE A 36 4.85 -2.70 11.07
C PHE A 36 3.87 -2.24 9.98
N MET A 37 2.73 -2.93 9.80
CA MET A 37 1.69 -2.45 8.88
C MET A 37 1.20 -1.04 9.19
N ILE A 38 1.07 -0.66 10.48
CA ILE A 38 0.69 0.72 10.87
C ILE A 38 1.77 1.73 10.45
N SER A 39 3.06 1.35 10.58
CA SER A 39 4.19 2.18 10.12
C SER A 39 4.12 2.39 8.62
N GLU A 40 3.99 1.30 7.85
CA GLU A 40 3.93 1.34 6.39
C GLU A 40 2.69 2.08 5.88
N MET A 41 1.55 2.00 6.59
CA MET A 41 0.37 2.80 6.26
C MET A 41 0.65 4.31 6.34
N GLY A 42 1.50 4.75 7.27
CA GLY A 42 1.93 6.14 7.37
C GLY A 42 2.78 6.59 6.17
N HIS A 43 3.67 5.71 5.69
CA HIS A 43 4.46 5.94 4.50
C HIS A 43 3.58 5.98 3.24
N LEU A 44 2.71 4.98 3.05
CA LEU A 44 1.74 4.94 1.95
C LEU A 44 0.87 6.20 1.89
N PHE A 45 0.40 6.71 3.05
CA PHE A 45 -0.37 7.96 3.09
C PHE A 45 0.41 9.17 2.58
N SER A 46 1.71 9.24 2.87
CA SER A 46 2.59 10.33 2.49
C SER A 46 3.00 10.25 1.02
N GLU A 47 3.43 9.07 0.55
CA GLU A 47 3.86 8.88 -0.83
C GLU A 47 2.71 8.98 -1.82
N THR A 48 1.54 8.42 -1.53
CA THR A 48 0.36 8.61 -2.39
C THR A 48 -0.05 10.08 -2.49
N LYS A 49 0.18 10.89 -1.44
CA LYS A 49 -0.04 12.33 -1.51
C LYS A 49 0.98 13.03 -2.42
N TYR A 50 2.21 12.54 -2.47
CA TYR A 50 3.24 13.05 -3.37
C TYR A 50 2.95 12.66 -4.82
N ALA A 51 2.72 11.38 -5.09
CA ALA A 51 2.31 10.87 -6.41
C ALA A 51 1.07 11.61 -6.95
N MET A 52 0.09 11.92 -6.09
CA MET A 52 -1.08 12.71 -6.49
C MET A 52 -0.73 14.15 -6.89
N LYS A 53 0.29 14.76 -6.27
CA LYS A 53 0.73 16.13 -6.59
C LYS A 53 1.51 16.20 -7.90
N GLU A 54 2.35 15.20 -8.16
CA GLU A 54 3.11 15.08 -9.41
C GLU A 54 2.22 14.64 -10.59
N GLY A 55 1.03 14.10 -10.29
CA GLY A 55 0.03 13.71 -11.28
C GLY A 55 0.10 12.24 -11.70
N ASP A 56 0.90 11.43 -11.00
CA ASP A 56 1.07 10.00 -11.26
C ASP A 56 -0.19 9.20 -10.90
N ILE A 57 -0.95 9.68 -9.91
CA ILE A 57 -2.25 9.12 -9.52
C ILE A 57 -3.29 10.22 -9.36
N SER A 58 -4.57 9.89 -9.58
CA SER A 58 -5.66 10.81 -9.30
C SER A 58 -6.00 10.85 -7.80
N SER A 59 -6.78 11.86 -7.38
CA SER A 59 -7.29 11.91 -6.00
C SER A 59 -8.19 10.72 -5.67
N SER A 60 -8.97 10.24 -6.64
CA SER A 60 -9.80 9.04 -6.49
C SER A 60 -8.95 7.78 -6.33
N ASP A 61 -7.88 7.63 -7.11
CA ASP A 61 -6.98 6.47 -6.99
C ASP A 61 -6.35 6.45 -5.60
N ARG A 62 -5.91 7.61 -5.10
CA ARG A 62 -5.38 7.75 -3.74
C ARG A 62 -6.37 7.31 -2.67
N GLU A 63 -7.63 7.77 -2.74
CA GLU A 63 -8.66 7.37 -1.76
C GLU A 63 -8.94 5.87 -1.80
N GLU A 64 -8.99 5.29 -3.01
CA GLU A 64 -9.23 3.87 -3.21
C GLU A 64 -8.07 3.01 -2.67
N MET A 65 -6.82 3.43 -2.92
CA MET A 65 -5.62 2.79 -2.37
C MET A 65 -5.64 2.82 -0.84
N LEU A 66 -5.87 3.98 -0.22
CA LEU A 66 -5.87 4.09 1.23
C LEU A 66 -7.01 3.31 1.88
N THR A 67 -8.16 3.23 1.23
CA THR A 67 -9.27 2.38 1.68
C THR A 67 -8.85 0.91 1.65
N TYR A 68 -8.29 0.44 0.55
CA TYR A 68 -7.83 -0.95 0.39
C TYR A 68 -6.76 -1.34 1.42
N PHE A 69 -5.71 -0.54 1.58
CA PHE A 69 -4.66 -0.81 2.58
C PHE A 69 -5.20 -0.70 4.01
N GLY A 70 -6.16 0.21 4.25
CA GLY A 70 -6.88 0.30 5.52
C GLY A 70 -7.68 -0.97 5.83
N GLU A 71 -8.43 -1.51 4.87
CA GLU A 71 -9.16 -2.77 5.03
C GLU A 71 -8.23 -3.92 5.39
N LEU A 72 -7.08 -4.04 4.72
CA LEU A 72 -6.08 -5.07 5.06
C LEU A 72 -5.53 -4.92 6.49
N LEU A 73 -5.37 -3.70 6.99
CA LEU A 73 -4.87 -3.43 8.34
C LEU A 73 -5.88 -3.79 9.45
N TYR A 74 -7.18 -3.78 9.13
CA TYR A 74 -8.27 -4.03 10.08
C TYR A 74 -9.02 -5.36 9.84
N ALA A 75 -8.66 -6.11 8.81
CA ALA A 75 -9.14 -7.47 8.55
C ALA A 75 -8.56 -8.49 9.53
#